data_AF-A0A958SYY9-F1
#
_entry.id   AF-A0A958SYY9-F1
#
_cell.length_a   1.000
_cell.length_b   1.000
_cell.length_c   1.000
_cell.angle_alpha   90.00
_cell.angle_beta   90.00
_cell.angle_gamma   90.00
#
_symmetry.space_group_name_H-M   'P 1'
#
loop_
_entity.id
_entity.type
_entity.pdbx_description
1 polymer ?
#
loop_
_entity_poly.entity_id
_entity_poly.type
_entity_poly.pdbx_seq_one_letter_code
_entity_poly.pdbx_strand_id
1 'polypeptide(L)'
;FVSGDFTVDPTSTLSVTVAGEDEDYYSSVYCGTYYMNGDVDILFSTYVPTIGSNYDIIQGSLGSCGSSSSDFIPESQASGFETTLAVFCLFYGVNYEVTDINYTTAVSWDGEAGDGDWNNPANWDPNGIPTANDVVILNNQESVYTNGSGVTQVKQILVGDYSELHIQGPMELLSVIGVNPYAYLYWEGGSLIKTDPNVQSFILNRGGLEIGYGSFKTLEGGFGISNQDYGYVVIYDDFNINDGYFTNYSTGYVDINSSATIGYDSGSSHVFANYGTMGSLVFSSLPAQINLPSVTNGGSIEARLGTLSFGEGLTNYGELMGGGNFQLPNSLVIGGSIIPEAGIGLSRSAGNTGTLTFIGNLNTSPSAAFVLAIDAEDDFDKVMVTGTANLSGLIVVDLNYLPANDAIFEIISTGTLASNNLPSQVV
;
A
#
# COMPACT_ATOMS: atom_id res chain seq x y z
N PHE A 1 -8.81 22.79 6.41
CA PHE A 1 -9.82 23.85 6.17
C PHE A 1 -9.87 24.82 7.34
N VAL A 2 -9.71 26.11 7.08
CA VAL A 2 -9.86 27.22 8.04
C VAL A 2 -11.01 28.10 7.55
N SER A 3 -12.01 28.37 8.40
CA SER A 3 -13.26 29.04 8.00
C SER A 3 -13.14 30.59 7.88
N GLY A 4 -11.96 31.11 7.62
CA GLY A 4 -11.68 32.55 7.62
C GLY A 4 -10.31 32.87 7.07
N ASP A 5 -9.77 34.00 7.49
CA ASP A 5 -8.44 34.44 7.09
C ASP A 5 -7.35 33.57 7.75
N PHE A 6 -6.34 33.21 6.97
CA PHE A 6 -5.16 32.47 7.42
C PHE A 6 -3.95 33.40 7.37
N THR A 7 -3.22 33.53 8.47
CA THR A 7 -2.05 34.43 8.56
C THR A 7 -0.86 33.67 9.08
N VAL A 8 0.24 33.69 8.32
CA VAL A 8 1.58 33.32 8.80
C VAL A 8 2.34 34.62 8.96
N ASP A 9 2.49 35.08 10.20
CA ASP A 9 3.18 36.34 10.50
C ASP A 9 4.71 36.18 10.45
N PRO A 10 5.50 37.27 10.42
CA PRO A 10 6.97 37.21 10.31
C PRO A 10 7.72 36.48 11.44
N THR A 11 7.01 36.02 12.48
CA THR A 11 7.58 35.26 13.59
C THR A 11 7.06 33.82 13.65
N SER A 12 6.22 33.44 12.67
CA SER A 12 5.58 32.14 12.58
C SER A 12 6.20 31.31 11.46
N THR A 13 6.25 30.00 11.69
CA THR A 13 6.67 29.02 10.70
C THR A 13 5.53 28.04 10.44
N LEU A 14 5.15 27.86 9.18
CA LEU A 14 4.22 26.81 8.77
C LEU A 14 5.04 25.58 8.36
N SER A 15 4.95 24.50 9.13
CA SER A 15 5.60 23.24 8.75
C SER A 15 4.66 22.37 7.91
N VAL A 16 5.18 21.85 6.81
CA VAL A 16 4.49 21.02 5.83
C VAL A 16 5.29 19.73 5.65
N THR A 17 4.61 18.60 5.62
CA THR A 17 5.23 17.34 5.18
C THR A 17 4.75 16.99 3.79
N VAL A 18 5.69 16.62 2.91
CA VAL A 18 5.48 16.20 1.54
C VAL A 18 5.94 14.75 1.39
N ALA A 19 5.10 13.93 0.76
CA ALA A 19 5.34 12.52 0.50
C ALA A 19 5.13 12.14 -0.99
N GLY A 20 4.84 13.12 -1.85
CA GLY A 20 4.44 12.95 -3.26
C GLY A 20 4.06 14.28 -3.90
N GLU A 21 3.90 14.29 -5.24
CA GLU A 21 3.57 15.50 -6.02
C GLU A 21 2.08 15.85 -6.01
N ASP A 22 1.18 14.87 -5.88
CA ASP A 22 -0.27 15.17 -5.87
C ASP A 22 -0.75 15.70 -4.52
N GLU A 23 -1.86 16.45 -4.54
CA GLU A 23 -2.46 17.06 -3.34
C GLU A 23 -2.77 16.04 -2.22
N ASP A 24 -2.96 14.77 -2.56
CA ASP A 24 -3.21 13.70 -1.59
C ASP A 24 -1.95 13.31 -0.78
N TYR A 25 -0.75 13.73 -1.20
CA TYR A 25 0.53 13.36 -0.58
C TYR A 25 1.20 14.48 0.20
N TYR A 26 0.55 15.64 0.36
CA TYR A 26 1.10 16.70 1.20
C TYR A 26 0.01 17.48 1.94
N SER A 27 0.41 18.17 3.00
CA SER A 27 -0.51 18.98 3.80
C SER A 27 -0.78 20.32 3.13
N SER A 28 -2.06 20.64 2.87
CA SER A 28 -2.48 21.93 2.32
C SER A 28 -3.49 22.65 3.23
N VAL A 29 -3.47 23.99 3.18
CA VAL A 29 -4.36 24.88 3.95
C VAL A 29 -5.37 25.55 3.03
N TYR A 30 -6.62 25.08 3.07
CA TYR A 30 -7.75 25.74 2.43
C TYR A 30 -8.33 26.83 3.34
N CYS A 31 -8.37 28.07 2.87
CA CYS A 31 -8.80 29.25 3.63
C CYS A 31 -9.55 30.28 2.76
N GLY A 32 -10.13 31.32 3.38
CA GLY A 32 -10.82 32.40 2.67
C GLY A 32 -9.83 33.38 2.04
N THR A 33 -9.11 34.12 2.90
CA THR A 33 -8.02 35.02 2.50
C THR A 33 -6.74 34.56 3.18
N TYR A 34 -5.59 34.62 2.49
CA TYR A 34 -4.30 34.32 3.11
C TYR A 34 -3.40 35.56 3.22
N TYR A 35 -2.60 35.60 4.28
CA TYR A 35 -1.58 36.60 4.54
C TYR A 35 -0.26 35.90 4.88
N MET A 36 0.66 35.85 3.92
CA MET A 36 1.93 35.13 4.05
C MET A 36 3.10 36.09 4.24
N ASN A 37 3.58 36.24 5.46
CA ASN A 37 4.71 37.12 5.80
C ASN A 37 5.78 36.44 6.67
N GLY A 38 5.59 35.18 7.07
CA GLY A 38 6.57 34.35 7.77
C GLY A 38 7.12 33.22 6.90
N ASP A 39 7.66 32.20 7.56
CA ASP A 39 8.43 31.13 6.93
C ASP A 39 7.58 29.86 6.71
N VAL A 40 8.02 29.01 5.77
CA VAL A 40 7.38 27.71 5.49
C VAL A 40 8.44 26.63 5.42
N ASP A 41 8.40 25.71 6.38
CA ASP A 41 9.28 24.55 6.44
C ASP A 41 8.62 23.37 5.73
N ILE A 42 9.01 23.09 4.50
CA ILE A 42 8.68 21.87 3.76
C ILE A 42 9.67 20.74 4.07
N LEU A 43 9.14 19.63 4.60
CA LEU A 43 9.88 18.39 4.86
C LEU A 43 9.46 17.30 3.87
N PHE A 44 10.40 16.82 3.05
CA PHE A 44 10.23 15.71 2.13
C PHE A 44 10.51 14.39 2.87
N SER A 45 9.47 13.86 3.51
CA SER A 45 9.56 12.69 4.39
C SER A 45 9.82 11.41 3.58
N THR A 46 11.08 11.06 3.35
CA THR A 46 11.55 9.92 2.50
C THR A 46 11.11 9.99 1.04
N TYR A 47 10.65 11.17 0.61
CA TYR A 47 10.25 11.45 -0.75
C TYR A 47 11.36 12.26 -1.42
N VAL A 48 11.71 11.94 -2.67
CA VAL A 48 12.71 12.72 -3.42
C VAL A 48 11.96 13.53 -4.49
N PRO A 49 11.92 14.87 -4.40
CA PRO A 49 11.27 15.68 -5.42
C PRO A 49 12.00 15.63 -6.76
N THR A 50 11.34 16.10 -7.81
CA THR A 50 11.97 16.40 -9.10
C THR A 50 12.09 17.91 -9.30
N ILE A 51 13.04 18.37 -10.11
CA ILE A 51 13.11 19.79 -10.47
C ILE A 51 11.88 20.12 -11.33
N GLY A 52 11.12 21.13 -10.90
CA GLY A 52 9.83 21.50 -11.48
C GLY A 52 8.62 20.92 -10.76
N SER A 53 8.79 20.07 -9.73
CA SER A 53 7.68 19.68 -8.85
C SER A 53 7.09 20.92 -8.17
N ASN A 54 5.77 20.98 -8.06
CA ASN A 54 5.02 22.14 -7.58
C ASN A 54 4.07 21.72 -6.46
N TYR A 55 4.03 22.49 -5.36
CA TYR A 55 3.21 22.20 -4.19
C TYR A 55 2.32 23.39 -3.82
N ASP A 56 1.00 23.21 -3.96
CA ASP A 56 0.00 24.20 -3.58
C ASP A 56 -0.33 24.11 -2.09
N ILE A 57 0.56 24.66 -1.27
CA ILE A 57 0.50 24.56 0.20
C ILE A 57 -0.65 25.36 0.80
N ILE A 58 -1.00 26.50 0.19
CA ILE A 58 -2.11 27.35 0.67
C ILE A 58 -3.04 27.60 -0.50
N GLN A 59 -4.33 27.38 -0.28
CA GLN A 59 -5.38 27.66 -1.25
C GLN A 59 -6.37 28.67 -0.64
N GLY A 60 -6.49 29.84 -1.26
CA GLY A 60 -7.30 30.95 -0.77
C GLY A 60 -7.03 32.25 -1.53
N SER A 61 -7.84 33.28 -1.30
CA SER A 61 -7.63 34.58 -1.95
C SER A 61 -6.45 35.34 -1.36
N LEU A 62 -5.64 36.00 -2.20
CA LEU A 62 -4.49 36.77 -1.73
C LEU A 62 -4.90 38.01 -0.92
N GLY A 63 -4.49 38.07 0.34
CA GLY A 63 -4.55 39.25 1.20
C GLY A 63 -3.22 40.02 1.20
N SER A 64 -2.14 39.36 1.62
CA SER A 64 -0.77 39.88 1.50
C SER A 64 0.24 38.76 1.28
N CYS A 65 1.33 39.06 0.59
CA CYS A 65 2.49 38.19 0.52
C CYS A 65 3.75 39.04 0.63
N GLY A 66 4.51 38.85 1.72
CA GLY A 66 5.86 39.37 1.86
C GLY A 66 6.76 38.75 0.80
N SER A 67 7.77 39.48 0.33
CA SER A 67 8.72 38.97 -0.67
C SER A 67 9.30 37.65 -0.20
N SER A 68 8.84 36.57 -0.80
CA SER A 68 9.16 35.21 -0.43
C SER A 68 10.64 34.95 -0.70
N SER A 69 11.40 34.62 0.33
CA SER A 69 12.74 34.06 0.15
C SER A 69 12.62 32.63 -0.33
N SER A 70 13.53 32.20 -1.19
CA SER A 70 13.84 30.79 -1.35
C SER A 70 14.28 30.26 0.01
N ASP A 71 13.55 29.31 0.56
CA ASP A 71 13.96 28.68 1.80
C ASP A 71 14.87 27.49 1.47
N PHE A 72 16.07 27.52 2.04
CA PHE A 72 16.96 26.35 2.04
C PHE A 72 16.60 25.57 3.28
N ILE A 73 15.85 24.50 3.09
CA ILE A 73 15.46 23.66 4.20
C ILE A 73 16.58 22.65 4.36
N PRO A 74 17.42 22.76 5.40
CA PRO A 74 18.40 21.74 5.68
C PRO A 74 17.59 20.57 6.20
N GLU A 75 17.23 19.65 5.30
CA GLU A 75 16.69 18.39 5.77
C GLU A 75 17.73 17.75 6.67
N SER A 76 17.25 17.09 7.72
CA SER A 76 18.14 16.37 8.62
C SER A 76 19.09 15.47 7.81
N GLN A 77 20.28 15.18 8.34
CA GLN A 77 21.29 14.28 7.73
C GLN A 77 20.78 12.87 7.34
N ALA A 78 19.49 12.59 7.56
CA ALA A 78 18.82 11.36 7.16
C ALA A 78 18.43 11.32 5.67
N SER A 79 18.15 12.44 4.98
CA SER A 79 17.71 12.37 3.56
C SER A 79 18.87 12.48 2.55
N GLY A 80 19.93 13.19 2.91
CA GLY A 80 21.16 13.26 2.11
C GLY A 80 21.14 14.28 0.97
N PHE A 81 20.10 15.11 0.86
CA PHE A 81 19.98 16.18 -0.13
C PHE A 81 19.38 17.46 0.47
N GLU A 82 19.56 18.58 -0.24
CA GLU A 82 18.94 19.88 0.04
C GLU A 82 18.15 20.32 -1.19
N THR A 83 17.02 20.99 -0.99
CA THR A 83 16.18 21.52 -2.08
C THR A 83 16.15 23.04 -2.03
N THR A 84 16.23 23.68 -3.20
CA THR A 84 15.93 25.10 -3.34
C THR A 84 14.53 25.28 -3.90
N LEU A 85 13.69 26.03 -3.19
CA LEU A 85 12.30 26.28 -3.58
C LEU A 85 12.10 27.72 -4.07
N ALA A 86 11.46 27.89 -5.23
CA ALA A 86 10.85 29.16 -5.60
C ALA A 86 9.44 29.24 -5.04
N VAL A 87 9.03 30.45 -4.65
CA VAL A 87 7.73 30.66 -3.99
C VAL A 87 6.92 31.65 -4.80
N PHE A 88 5.73 31.22 -5.23
CA PHE A 88 4.80 31.99 -6.02
C PHE A 88 3.55 32.31 -5.22
N CYS A 89 3.39 33.57 -4.85
CA CYS A 89 2.14 34.08 -4.29
C CYS A 89 1.18 34.44 -5.40
N LEU A 90 0.21 33.55 -5.63
CA LEU A 90 -0.81 33.66 -6.66
C LEU A 90 -2.12 34.17 -6.05
N PHE A 91 -3.01 34.72 -6.89
CA PHE A 91 -4.29 35.24 -6.40
C PHE A 91 -5.14 34.16 -5.68
N TYR A 92 -4.95 32.88 -6.00
CA TYR A 92 -5.71 31.75 -5.46
C TYR A 92 -4.92 30.85 -4.51
N GLY A 93 -3.66 31.17 -4.20
CA GLY A 93 -2.86 30.35 -3.30
C GLY A 93 -1.38 30.72 -3.25
N VAL A 94 -0.62 29.95 -2.46
CA VAL A 94 0.85 29.99 -2.45
C VAL A 94 1.37 28.65 -2.91
N ASN A 95 2.16 28.72 -3.97
CA ASN A 95 2.78 27.59 -4.64
C ASN A 95 4.29 27.59 -4.38
N TYR A 96 4.86 26.40 -4.16
CA TYR A 96 6.29 26.18 -4.01
C TYR A 96 6.78 25.28 -5.14
N GLU A 97 7.75 25.76 -5.92
CA GLU A 97 8.36 25.02 -7.03
C GLU A 97 9.78 24.60 -6.67
N VAL A 98 10.14 23.34 -6.91
CA VAL A 98 11.51 22.86 -6.74
C VAL A 98 12.36 23.34 -7.90
N THR A 99 13.29 24.26 -7.63
CA THR A 99 14.17 24.82 -8.68
C THR A 99 15.54 24.17 -8.74
N ASP A 100 15.98 23.54 -7.65
CA ASP A 100 17.28 22.89 -7.58
C ASP A 100 17.29 21.81 -6.48
N ILE A 101 18.11 20.78 -6.68
CA ILE A 101 18.34 19.69 -5.73
C ILE A 101 19.85 19.47 -5.64
N ASN A 102 20.39 19.62 -4.43
CA ASN A 102 21.81 19.46 -4.15
C ASN A 102 22.03 18.22 -3.27
N TYR A 103 22.61 17.17 -3.84
CA TYR A 103 22.99 15.96 -3.10
C TYR A 103 24.21 16.26 -2.21
N THR A 104 24.02 16.28 -0.90
CA THR A 104 25.06 16.73 0.05
C THR A 104 25.90 15.58 0.57
N THR A 105 25.23 14.56 1.09
CA THR A 105 25.85 13.37 1.71
C THR A 105 25.36 12.07 1.11
N ALA A 106 24.36 12.13 0.22
CA ALA A 106 23.91 10.99 -0.54
C ALA A 106 24.89 10.65 -1.66
N VAL A 107 24.94 9.37 -2.01
CA VAL A 107 25.50 8.89 -3.27
C VAL A 107 24.34 8.75 -4.25
N SER A 108 24.33 9.58 -5.29
CA SER A 108 23.24 9.61 -6.26
C SER A 108 23.56 8.77 -7.48
N TRP A 109 22.57 8.06 -8.01
CA TRP A 109 22.70 7.39 -9.30
C TRP A 109 22.67 8.44 -10.43
N ASP A 110 23.71 8.47 -11.25
CA ASP A 110 23.83 9.35 -12.41
C ASP A 110 23.80 8.61 -13.75
N GLY A 111 23.98 7.27 -13.73
CA GLY A 111 23.88 6.40 -14.89
C GLY A 111 24.94 6.62 -15.98
N GLU A 112 26.06 7.30 -15.69
CA GLU A 112 27.01 7.72 -16.74
C GLU A 112 27.61 6.55 -17.54
N ALA A 113 27.68 5.34 -16.99
CA ALA A 113 28.17 4.16 -17.72
C ALA A 113 27.13 3.55 -18.68
N GLY A 114 25.83 3.82 -18.47
CA GLY A 114 24.74 3.41 -19.35
C GLY A 114 24.45 1.90 -19.39
N ASP A 115 24.83 1.16 -18.35
CA ASP A 115 24.63 -0.29 -18.25
C ASP A 115 23.60 -0.72 -17.19
N GLY A 116 23.12 0.20 -16.35
CA GLY A 116 22.17 -0.10 -15.28
C GLY A 116 22.75 -0.88 -14.09
N ASP A 117 24.04 -1.22 -14.09
CA ASP A 117 24.64 -2.09 -13.08
C ASP A 117 25.01 -1.31 -11.81
N TRP A 118 24.37 -1.65 -10.68
CA TRP A 118 24.67 -1.10 -9.35
C TRP A 118 26.18 -1.15 -9.02
N ASN A 119 26.88 -2.18 -9.49
CA ASN A 119 28.28 -2.41 -9.14
C ASN A 119 29.28 -1.70 -10.05
N ASN A 120 28.81 -0.97 -11.06
CA ASN A 120 29.69 -0.15 -11.86
C ASN A 120 29.90 1.20 -11.14
N PRO A 121 31.12 1.51 -10.64
CA PRO A 121 31.38 2.75 -9.92
C PRO A 121 31.11 4.01 -10.76
N ALA A 122 31.05 3.88 -12.08
CA ALA A 122 30.81 4.96 -13.02
C ALA A 122 29.33 5.31 -13.24
N ASN A 123 28.40 4.67 -12.52
CA ASN A 123 26.97 5.06 -12.52
C ASN A 123 26.58 5.87 -11.27
N TRP A 124 27.56 6.27 -10.46
CA TRP A 124 27.34 6.93 -9.19
C TRP A 124 28.05 8.27 -9.16
N ASP A 125 27.38 9.27 -8.58
CA ASP A 125 27.98 10.55 -8.22
C ASP A 125 28.01 10.68 -6.68
N PRO A 126 29.20 10.82 -6.06
CA PRO A 126 30.53 10.71 -6.68
C PRO A 126 30.87 9.27 -7.11
N ASN A 127 31.70 9.16 -8.16
CA ASN A 127 32.17 7.87 -8.70
C ASN A 127 32.66 6.90 -7.61
N GLY A 128 31.87 5.84 -7.36
CA GLY A 128 32.09 4.90 -6.27
C GLY A 128 30.84 4.07 -5.98
N ILE A 129 31.02 2.79 -5.65
CA ILE A 129 29.90 1.93 -5.26
C ILE A 129 29.44 2.32 -3.84
N PRO A 130 28.14 2.54 -3.60
CA PRO A 130 27.61 2.81 -2.26
C PRO A 130 27.98 1.72 -1.25
N THR A 131 28.20 2.15 -0.01
CA THR A 131 28.56 1.31 1.14
C THR A 131 27.43 1.27 2.18
N ALA A 132 27.58 0.41 3.19
CA ALA A 132 26.61 0.23 4.26
C ALA A 132 26.26 1.50 5.07
N ASN A 133 27.04 2.58 4.95
CA ASN A 133 26.80 3.85 5.65
C ASN A 133 26.12 4.90 4.77
N ASP A 134 26.01 4.65 3.46
CA ASP A 134 25.60 5.66 2.49
C ASP A 134 24.08 5.70 2.32
N VAL A 135 23.57 6.92 2.19
CA VAL A 135 22.21 7.18 1.70
C VAL A 135 22.29 7.18 0.18
N VAL A 136 21.48 6.35 -0.47
CA VAL A 136 21.43 6.23 -1.93
C VAL A 136 20.18 6.92 -2.45
N ILE A 137 20.33 7.70 -3.52
CA ILE A 137 19.21 8.36 -4.21
C ILE A 137 19.21 7.95 -5.68
N LEU A 138 18.08 7.43 -6.14
CA LEU A 138 17.81 7.13 -7.55
C LEU A 138 16.76 8.13 -8.02
N ASN A 139 17.16 9.18 -8.75
CA ASN A 139 16.24 10.26 -9.12
C ASN A 139 16.55 10.81 -10.52
N ASN A 140 16.78 9.91 -11.46
CA ASN A 140 17.11 10.22 -12.85
C ASN A 140 16.22 9.49 -13.88
N GLN A 141 15.15 8.83 -13.43
CA GLN A 141 14.18 8.11 -14.28
C GLN A 141 14.78 6.94 -15.06
N GLU A 142 15.78 6.27 -14.46
CA GLU A 142 16.41 5.07 -15.02
C GLU A 142 16.16 3.83 -14.15
N SER A 143 16.44 2.67 -14.73
CA SER A 143 16.39 1.38 -14.05
C SER A 143 17.76 0.99 -13.51
N VAL A 144 17.81 0.63 -12.23
CA VAL A 144 19.04 0.23 -11.52
C VAL A 144 18.95 -1.22 -11.06
N TYR A 145 19.96 -2.03 -11.36
CA TYR A 145 19.96 -3.47 -11.10
C TYR A 145 21.05 -3.84 -10.08
N THR A 146 20.65 -4.39 -8.92
CA THR A 146 21.62 -4.90 -7.93
C THR A 146 22.22 -6.23 -8.37
N ASN A 147 23.35 -6.62 -7.77
CA ASN A 147 23.99 -7.89 -8.11
C ASN A 147 23.16 -9.09 -7.61
N GLY A 148 22.77 -10.01 -8.50
CA GLY A 148 22.13 -11.26 -8.08
C GLY A 148 23.02 -12.25 -7.31
N SER A 149 24.35 -12.06 -7.31
CA SER A 149 25.31 -12.98 -6.67
C SER A 149 26.00 -12.43 -5.41
N GLY A 150 25.85 -11.14 -5.13
CA GLY A 150 26.48 -10.45 -4.00
C GLY A 150 25.46 -9.92 -3.00
N VAL A 151 25.93 -9.57 -1.81
CA VAL A 151 25.10 -8.83 -0.83
C VAL A 151 25.25 -7.34 -1.10
N THR A 152 24.15 -6.65 -1.35
CA THR A 152 24.13 -5.18 -1.43
C THR A 152 23.95 -4.62 -0.03
N GLN A 153 24.86 -3.76 0.43
CA GLN A 153 24.80 -3.18 1.78
C GLN A 153 24.70 -1.66 1.67
N VAL A 154 23.65 -1.08 2.25
CA VAL A 154 23.42 0.38 2.24
C VAL A 154 22.71 0.83 3.51
N LYS A 155 22.83 2.11 3.87
CA LYS A 155 22.10 2.65 5.01
C LYS A 155 20.63 2.84 4.67
N GLN A 156 20.35 3.45 3.53
CA GLN A 156 19.02 3.87 3.09
C GLN A 156 19.00 4.01 1.56
N ILE A 157 17.87 3.72 0.93
CA ILE A 157 17.66 3.99 -0.50
C ILE A 157 16.39 4.84 -0.65
N LEU A 158 16.45 5.86 -1.48
CA LEU A 158 15.29 6.64 -1.89
C LEU A 158 15.14 6.53 -3.41
N VAL A 159 13.99 6.03 -3.87
CA VAL A 159 13.65 5.85 -5.28
C VAL A 159 12.66 6.95 -5.68
N GLY A 160 13.17 7.92 -6.43
CA GLY A 160 12.46 9.07 -6.97
C GLY A 160 11.50 8.70 -8.09
N ASP A 161 10.61 9.64 -8.43
CA ASP A 161 9.54 9.41 -9.41
C ASP A 161 10.08 8.91 -10.76
N TYR A 162 9.37 7.95 -11.36
CA TYR A 162 9.71 7.28 -12.62
C TYR A 162 11.07 6.54 -12.64
N SER A 163 11.75 6.41 -11.50
CA SER A 163 12.95 5.59 -11.37
C SER A 163 12.59 4.17 -10.94
N GLU A 164 13.42 3.20 -11.30
CA GLU A 164 13.18 1.79 -11.01
C GLU A 164 14.38 1.18 -10.27
N LEU A 165 14.11 0.42 -9.21
CA LEU A 165 15.13 -0.38 -8.52
C LEU A 165 14.80 -1.87 -8.64
N HIS A 166 15.72 -2.66 -9.19
CA HIS A 166 15.64 -4.11 -9.26
C HIS A 166 16.59 -4.74 -8.24
N ILE A 167 16.02 -5.34 -7.18
CA ILE A 167 16.75 -6.09 -6.15
C ILE A 167 16.86 -7.56 -6.60
N GLN A 168 18.01 -7.95 -7.13
CA GLN A 168 18.22 -9.28 -7.72
C GLN A 168 18.87 -10.29 -6.77
N GLY A 169 19.35 -9.82 -5.62
CA GLY A 169 20.08 -10.62 -4.62
C GLY A 169 19.89 -10.08 -3.20
N PRO A 170 20.54 -10.69 -2.19
CA PRO A 170 20.38 -10.27 -0.81
C PRO A 170 20.77 -8.81 -0.59
N MET A 171 19.99 -8.12 0.25
CA MET A 171 20.24 -6.73 0.63
C MET A 171 20.19 -6.57 2.15
N GLU A 172 21.22 -5.95 2.69
CA GLU A 172 21.35 -5.58 4.10
C GLU A 172 21.16 -4.06 4.24
N LEU A 173 20.18 -3.67 5.04
CA LEU A 173 19.73 -2.29 5.20
C LEU A 173 19.72 -1.89 6.67
N LEU A 174 20.26 -0.69 6.96
CA LEU A 174 20.17 -0.10 8.29
C LEU A 174 18.79 0.52 8.54
N SER A 175 18.22 1.18 7.53
CA SER A 175 17.00 2.00 7.65
C SER A 175 15.99 1.61 6.55
N VAL A 176 15.51 2.60 5.79
CA VAL A 176 14.35 2.49 4.90
C VAL A 176 14.74 2.37 3.42
N ILE A 177 13.91 1.68 2.63
CA ILE A 177 13.80 1.93 1.19
C ILE A 177 12.53 2.76 0.98
N GLY A 178 12.67 4.03 0.63
CA GLY A 178 11.55 4.90 0.27
C GLY A 178 11.23 4.79 -1.22
N VAL A 179 9.98 4.49 -1.57
CA VAL A 179 9.53 4.42 -2.96
C VAL A 179 8.49 5.51 -3.19
N ASN A 180 8.82 6.49 -4.04
CA ASN A 180 7.91 7.57 -4.40
C ASN A 180 6.64 7.05 -5.13
N PRO A 181 5.54 7.84 -5.18
CA PRO A 181 4.28 7.43 -5.81
C PRO A 181 4.37 6.95 -7.26
N TYR A 182 5.31 7.50 -8.05
CA TYR A 182 5.49 7.11 -9.45
C TYR A 182 6.74 6.26 -9.71
N ALA A 183 7.40 5.80 -8.63
CA ALA A 183 8.56 4.91 -8.70
C ALA A 183 8.14 3.43 -8.66
N TYR A 184 9.06 2.56 -9.10
CA TYR A 184 8.88 1.11 -9.00
C TYR A 184 10.06 0.43 -8.29
N LEU A 185 9.73 -0.51 -7.41
CA LEU A 185 10.66 -1.43 -6.78
C LEU A 185 10.33 -2.87 -7.20
N TYR A 186 11.26 -3.50 -7.90
CA TYR A 186 11.18 -4.91 -8.28
C TYR A 186 12.05 -5.72 -7.34
N TRP A 187 11.43 -6.48 -6.44
CA TRP A 187 12.15 -7.44 -5.61
C TRP A 187 12.18 -8.79 -6.31
N GLU A 188 13.26 -9.05 -7.03
CA GLU A 188 13.47 -10.19 -7.93
C GLU A 188 14.16 -11.38 -7.24
N GLY A 189 14.89 -11.15 -6.14
CA GLY A 189 15.54 -12.23 -5.41
C GLY A 189 16.18 -11.85 -4.09
N GLY A 190 16.53 -12.88 -3.31
CA GLY A 190 17.31 -12.76 -2.08
C GLY A 190 16.53 -12.31 -0.84
N SER A 191 17.26 -12.12 0.25
CA SER A 191 16.72 -11.68 1.54
C SER A 191 16.81 -10.16 1.68
N LEU A 192 15.80 -9.53 2.29
CA LEU A 192 15.92 -8.19 2.85
C LEU A 192 16.16 -8.32 4.35
N ILE A 193 17.32 -7.83 4.81
CA ILE A 193 17.84 -8.08 6.15
C ILE A 193 18.07 -6.75 6.86
N LYS A 194 17.49 -6.64 8.05
CA LYS A 194 17.75 -5.53 8.98
C LYS A 194 19.09 -5.71 9.70
N THR A 195 19.96 -4.69 9.68
CA THR A 195 21.32 -4.79 10.24
C THR A 195 21.48 -4.29 11.68
N ASP A 196 20.59 -3.42 12.17
CA ASP A 196 20.63 -2.92 13.56
C ASP A 196 19.26 -3.12 14.25
N PRO A 197 19.15 -3.95 15.30
CA PRO A 197 17.89 -4.19 15.99
C PRO A 197 17.20 -2.92 16.54
N ASN A 198 17.96 -1.84 16.79
CA ASN A 198 17.46 -0.59 17.38
C ASN A 198 16.96 0.43 16.35
N VAL A 199 17.19 0.20 15.05
CA VAL A 199 16.71 1.06 13.98
C VAL A 199 15.51 0.38 13.31
N GLN A 200 14.49 1.13 12.92
CA GLN A 200 13.42 0.55 12.11
C GLN A 200 13.90 0.41 10.67
N SER A 201 13.72 -0.77 10.08
CA SER A 201 14.13 -1.05 8.70
C SER A 201 12.97 -1.67 7.95
N PHE A 202 12.53 -1.01 6.89
CA PHE A 202 11.38 -1.42 6.12
C PHE A 202 11.40 -0.81 4.71
N ILE A 203 10.65 -1.40 3.79
CA ILE A 203 10.22 -0.70 2.57
C ILE A 203 9.04 0.19 2.94
N LEU A 204 9.14 1.48 2.62
CA LEU A 204 8.04 2.43 2.65
C LEU A 204 7.54 2.64 1.22
N ASN A 205 6.54 1.85 0.84
CA ASN A 205 6.00 1.85 -0.51
C ASN A 205 4.83 2.84 -0.64
N ARG A 206 4.99 3.82 -1.53
CA ARG A 206 3.91 4.69 -2.02
C ARG A 206 3.67 4.55 -3.53
N GLY A 207 4.61 3.92 -4.25
CA GLY A 207 4.49 3.61 -5.67
C GLY A 207 4.21 2.14 -5.92
N GLY A 208 4.89 1.58 -6.92
CA GLY A 208 4.81 0.16 -7.25
C GLY A 208 5.85 -0.69 -6.53
N LEU A 209 5.42 -1.81 -5.94
CA LEU A 209 6.30 -2.87 -5.45
C LEU A 209 5.89 -4.21 -6.07
N GLU A 210 6.77 -4.80 -6.85
CA GLU A 210 6.58 -6.14 -7.39
C GLU A 210 7.48 -7.15 -6.67
N ILE A 211 6.87 -8.15 -6.05
CA ILE A 211 7.55 -9.27 -5.40
C ILE A 211 7.38 -10.48 -6.31
N GLY A 212 8.33 -10.69 -7.22
CA GLY A 212 8.18 -11.70 -8.27
C GLY A 212 9.42 -11.87 -9.13
N TYR A 213 9.42 -12.85 -10.02
CA TYR A 213 10.44 -13.03 -11.07
C TYR A 213 11.85 -13.27 -10.52
N GLY A 214 12.20 -14.53 -10.25
CA GLY A 214 13.58 -14.90 -9.96
C GLY A 214 13.77 -15.89 -8.82
N SER A 215 14.70 -15.60 -7.92
CA SER A 215 15.06 -16.47 -6.79
C SER A 215 14.13 -16.23 -5.59
N PHE A 216 14.17 -17.12 -4.60
CA PHE A 216 13.26 -17.04 -3.44
C PHE A 216 13.47 -15.76 -2.61
N LYS A 217 12.38 -15.17 -2.10
CA LYS A 217 12.35 -13.87 -1.41
C LYS A 217 12.03 -14.05 0.07
N THR A 218 12.79 -13.41 0.95
CA THR A 218 12.65 -13.56 2.41
C THR A 218 12.79 -12.23 3.14
N LEU A 219 11.91 -11.94 4.10
CA LEU A 219 12.11 -10.90 5.11
C LEU A 219 12.78 -11.47 6.36
N GLU A 220 13.86 -10.85 6.79
CA GLU A 220 14.72 -11.33 7.87
C GLU A 220 15.07 -10.23 8.89
N GLY A 221 15.36 -10.64 10.14
CA GLY A 221 15.91 -9.76 11.18
C GLY A 221 14.97 -8.66 11.70
N GLY A 222 13.67 -8.82 11.48
CA GLY A 222 12.63 -7.82 11.78
C GLY A 222 12.43 -6.78 10.67
N PHE A 223 12.90 -7.05 9.44
CA PHE A 223 12.66 -6.15 8.30
C PHE A 223 11.18 -6.14 7.90
N GLY A 224 10.66 -4.95 7.57
CA GLY A 224 9.25 -4.76 7.28
C GLY A 224 8.91 -4.34 5.85
N ILE A 225 7.64 -4.44 5.49
CA ILE A 225 7.02 -3.75 4.34
C ILE A 225 5.86 -2.92 4.86
N SER A 226 5.86 -1.63 4.54
CA SER A 226 4.80 -0.67 4.84
C SER A 226 4.25 -0.15 3.52
N ASN A 227 3.07 -0.65 3.13
CA ASN A 227 2.38 -0.20 1.93
C ASN A 227 1.30 0.83 2.29
N GLN A 228 1.43 2.05 1.82
CA GLN A 228 0.55 3.16 2.21
C GLN A 228 0.43 4.20 1.09
N ASP A 229 -0.42 5.20 1.30
CA ASP A 229 -0.58 6.35 0.40
C ASP A 229 -0.78 5.89 -1.06
N TYR A 230 -1.78 5.04 -1.31
CA TYR A 230 -2.08 4.47 -2.64
C TYR A 230 -0.98 3.57 -3.25
N GLY A 231 0.04 3.20 -2.48
CA GLY A 231 1.02 2.21 -2.89
C GLY A 231 0.38 0.88 -3.33
N TYR A 232 0.92 0.32 -4.40
CA TYR A 232 0.45 -0.90 -5.03
C TYR A 232 1.52 -1.98 -4.92
N VAL A 233 1.17 -3.12 -4.31
CA VAL A 233 2.03 -4.29 -4.21
C VAL A 233 1.46 -5.43 -5.03
N VAL A 234 2.29 -6.08 -5.86
CA VAL A 234 1.93 -7.33 -6.55
C VAL A 234 2.87 -8.44 -6.14
N ILE A 235 2.32 -9.57 -5.71
CA ILE A 235 3.08 -10.75 -5.33
C ILE A 235 2.86 -11.81 -6.40
N TYR A 236 3.87 -12.04 -7.25
CA TYR A 236 3.80 -12.99 -8.36
C TYR A 236 4.25 -14.40 -8.00
N ASP A 237 5.22 -14.52 -7.08
CA ASP A 237 5.86 -15.79 -6.71
C ASP A 237 5.90 -15.96 -5.18
N ASP A 238 6.42 -17.11 -4.73
CA ASP A 238 6.56 -17.41 -3.31
C ASP A 238 7.45 -16.39 -2.57
N PHE A 239 6.99 -16.02 -1.39
CA PHE A 239 7.56 -14.97 -0.55
C PHE A 239 7.43 -15.36 0.92
N ASN A 240 8.56 -15.39 1.65
CA ASN A 240 8.58 -15.76 3.06
C ASN A 240 8.76 -14.54 3.98
N ILE A 241 7.96 -14.49 5.04
CA ILE A 241 8.13 -13.56 6.17
C ILE A 241 8.71 -14.37 7.33
N ASN A 242 10.04 -14.56 7.35
CA ASN A 242 10.71 -15.39 8.36
C ASN A 242 10.86 -14.65 9.69
N ASP A 243 11.38 -13.43 9.67
CA ASP A 243 11.39 -12.58 10.86
C ASP A 243 11.11 -11.16 10.41
N GLY A 244 9.82 -10.80 10.33
CA GLY A 244 9.41 -9.54 9.74
C GLY A 244 7.92 -9.27 9.86
N TYR A 245 7.49 -8.25 9.14
CA TYR A 245 6.09 -7.86 9.05
C TYR A 245 5.76 -7.26 7.68
N PHE A 246 4.54 -7.52 7.22
CA PHE A 246 3.91 -6.81 6.10
C PHE A 246 2.70 -6.08 6.64
N THR A 247 2.64 -4.76 6.46
CA THR A 247 1.45 -3.95 6.75
C THR A 247 0.96 -3.23 5.51
N ASN A 248 -0.26 -3.54 5.09
CA ASN A 248 -1.01 -2.76 4.12
C ASN A 248 -1.93 -1.76 4.83
N TYR A 249 -1.69 -0.46 4.69
CA TYR A 249 -2.51 0.59 5.29
C TYR A 249 -3.77 0.89 4.48
N SER A 250 -4.67 1.71 5.03
CA SER A 250 -6.05 1.89 4.53
C SER A 250 -6.18 2.30 3.07
N THR A 251 -5.20 3.03 2.53
CA THR A 251 -5.18 3.45 1.12
C THR A 251 -4.33 2.54 0.24
N GLY A 252 -3.60 1.58 0.81
CA GLY A 252 -2.74 0.68 0.08
C GLY A 252 -3.49 -0.49 -0.55
N TYR A 253 -2.92 -0.99 -1.64
CA TYR A 253 -3.44 -2.10 -2.43
C TYR A 253 -2.41 -3.23 -2.51
N VAL A 254 -2.85 -4.46 -2.25
CA VAL A 254 -2.02 -5.66 -2.38
C VAL A 254 -2.74 -6.66 -3.26
N ASP A 255 -2.09 -7.13 -4.31
CA ASP A 255 -2.59 -8.16 -5.18
C ASP A 255 -1.68 -9.40 -5.12
N ILE A 256 -2.29 -10.57 -4.95
CA ILE A 256 -1.57 -11.85 -4.85
C ILE A 256 -1.93 -12.70 -6.08
N ASN A 257 -0.93 -13.06 -6.87
CA ASN A 257 -1.13 -13.90 -8.04
C ASN A 257 -1.51 -15.33 -7.63
N SER A 258 -2.39 -15.95 -8.41
CA SER A 258 -2.63 -17.39 -8.40
C SER A 258 -1.30 -18.15 -8.43
N SER A 259 -1.17 -19.17 -7.58
CA SER A 259 0.04 -19.96 -7.29
C SER A 259 1.09 -19.35 -6.36
N ALA A 260 1.03 -18.05 -6.05
CA ALA A 260 1.95 -17.46 -5.08
C ALA A 260 1.59 -17.89 -3.64
N THR A 261 2.62 -18.19 -2.85
CA THR A 261 2.51 -18.49 -1.42
C THR A 261 3.23 -17.44 -0.59
N ILE A 262 2.50 -16.77 0.30
CA ILE A 262 3.08 -16.01 1.41
C ILE A 262 3.25 -16.95 2.60
N GLY A 263 4.50 -17.26 2.96
CA GLY A 263 4.82 -18.28 3.96
C GLY A 263 5.94 -17.89 4.92
N TYR A 264 6.52 -18.90 5.57
CA TYR A 264 7.71 -18.80 6.41
C TYR A 264 8.37 -20.19 6.50
N ASP A 265 9.68 -20.23 6.73
CA ASP A 265 10.44 -21.46 6.95
C ASP A 265 11.28 -21.46 8.25
N SER A 266 11.42 -20.29 8.85
CA SER A 266 12.27 -20.03 10.01
C SER A 266 11.89 -18.70 10.65
N GLY A 267 12.48 -18.38 11.81
CA GLY A 267 12.26 -17.13 12.54
C GLY A 267 11.11 -17.19 13.55
N SER A 268 10.69 -16.03 14.06
CA SER A 268 9.73 -15.95 15.18
C SER A 268 8.60 -14.93 14.98
N SER A 269 8.77 -13.97 14.08
CA SER A 269 7.77 -12.98 13.71
C SER A 269 7.32 -13.19 12.26
N HIS A 270 6.06 -13.58 12.08
CA HIS A 270 5.45 -13.87 10.77
C HIS A 270 4.15 -13.09 10.61
N VAL A 271 4.25 -11.76 10.58
CA VAL A 271 3.07 -10.88 10.71
C VAL A 271 2.64 -10.35 9.35
N PHE A 272 1.35 -10.51 9.04
CA PHE A 272 0.69 -9.83 7.94
C PHE A 272 -0.53 -9.06 8.47
N ALA A 273 -0.61 -7.77 8.22
CA ALA A 273 -1.75 -6.93 8.57
C ALA A 273 -2.31 -6.22 7.32
N ASN A 274 -3.60 -6.40 7.06
CA ASN A 274 -4.32 -5.70 6.00
C ASN A 274 -5.34 -4.72 6.60
N TYR A 275 -5.16 -3.43 6.35
CA TYR A 275 -6.13 -2.37 6.66
C TYR A 275 -6.65 -1.67 5.41
N GLY A 276 -6.00 -1.85 4.26
CA GLY A 276 -6.46 -1.39 2.95
C GLY A 276 -7.16 -2.49 2.15
N THR A 277 -6.91 -2.53 0.86
CA THR A 277 -7.48 -3.54 -0.04
C THR A 277 -6.46 -4.62 -0.37
N MET A 278 -6.84 -5.88 -0.19
CA MET A 278 -6.10 -7.04 -0.66
C MET A 278 -6.95 -7.80 -1.68
N GLY A 279 -6.40 -8.17 -2.83
CA GLY A 279 -7.07 -8.98 -3.84
C GLY A 279 -6.26 -10.19 -4.26
N SER A 280 -6.93 -11.21 -4.80
CA SER A 280 -6.28 -12.26 -5.59
C SER A 280 -6.35 -11.93 -7.08
N LEU A 281 -5.21 -11.93 -7.78
CA LEU A 281 -5.15 -11.90 -9.24
C LEU A 281 -5.17 -13.33 -9.78
N VAL A 282 -5.99 -13.60 -10.80
CA VAL A 282 -6.06 -14.94 -11.39
C VAL A 282 -5.56 -14.98 -12.81
N PHE A 283 -4.48 -15.74 -12.99
CA PHE A 283 -4.01 -16.21 -14.29
C PHE A 283 -4.01 -17.75 -14.38
N SER A 284 -4.31 -18.47 -13.29
CA SER A 284 -4.24 -19.94 -13.22
C SER A 284 -5.30 -20.56 -12.29
N SER A 285 -5.44 -21.89 -12.33
CA SER A 285 -6.34 -22.64 -11.44
C SER A 285 -5.75 -22.92 -10.05
N LEU A 286 -4.51 -22.52 -9.79
CA LEU A 286 -3.85 -22.75 -8.50
C LEU A 286 -4.27 -21.66 -7.50
N PRO A 287 -4.43 -22.02 -6.21
CA PRO A 287 -4.79 -21.04 -5.19
C PRO A 287 -3.64 -20.04 -4.97
N ALA A 288 -3.99 -18.80 -4.65
CA ALA A 288 -3.11 -17.90 -3.92
C ALA A 288 -3.17 -18.29 -2.43
N GLN A 289 -2.04 -18.36 -1.75
CA GLN A 289 -1.97 -18.89 -0.38
C GLN A 289 -1.30 -17.91 0.60
N ILE A 290 -1.88 -17.79 1.79
CA ILE A 290 -1.27 -17.11 2.94
C ILE A 290 -1.19 -18.13 4.07
N ASN A 291 0.02 -18.61 4.33
CA ASN A 291 0.35 -19.63 5.31
C ASN A 291 1.18 -18.98 6.43
N LEU A 292 0.57 -18.05 7.15
CA LEU A 292 1.18 -17.34 8.27
C LEU A 292 0.36 -17.55 9.55
N PRO A 293 0.99 -17.68 10.73
CA PRO A 293 0.27 -17.86 11.99
C PRO A 293 -0.43 -16.58 12.46
N SER A 294 0.01 -15.40 11.99
CA SER A 294 -0.50 -14.10 12.44
C SER A 294 -0.91 -13.21 11.26
N VAL A 295 -2.11 -13.47 10.72
CA VAL A 295 -2.75 -12.60 9.74
C VAL A 295 -3.89 -11.82 10.39
N THR A 296 -3.90 -10.51 10.24
CA THR A 296 -5.00 -9.62 10.67
C THR A 296 -5.60 -8.92 9.46
N ASN A 297 -6.93 -8.96 9.34
CA ASN A 297 -7.66 -8.15 8.38
C ASN A 297 -8.59 -7.17 9.10
N GLY A 298 -8.37 -5.88 8.90
CA GLY A 298 -9.26 -4.78 9.24
C GLY A 298 -9.77 -3.98 8.04
N GLY A 299 -9.25 -4.27 6.83
CA GLY A 299 -9.70 -3.68 5.56
C GLY A 299 -10.53 -4.65 4.73
N SER A 300 -10.39 -4.61 3.42
CA SER A 300 -11.14 -5.47 2.50
C SER A 300 -10.22 -6.54 1.90
N ILE A 301 -10.68 -7.79 1.89
CA ILE A 301 -10.06 -8.90 1.16
C ILE A 301 -11.01 -9.34 0.06
N GLU A 302 -10.55 -9.31 -1.18
CA GLU A 302 -11.32 -9.61 -2.38
C GLU A 302 -10.80 -10.91 -3.03
N ALA A 303 -11.61 -11.97 -2.98
CA ALA A 303 -11.42 -13.13 -3.83
C ALA A 303 -12.09 -12.84 -5.19
N ARG A 304 -11.35 -12.25 -6.13
CA ARG A 304 -11.87 -11.87 -7.47
C ARG A 304 -12.30 -13.09 -8.28
N LEU A 305 -11.35 -13.96 -8.55
CA LEU A 305 -11.52 -15.23 -9.27
C LEU A 305 -10.69 -16.29 -8.54
N GLY A 306 -10.92 -17.57 -8.83
CA GLY A 306 -10.07 -18.65 -8.27
C GLY A 306 -10.21 -18.79 -6.74
N THR A 307 -9.14 -19.23 -6.07
CA THR A 307 -9.18 -19.48 -4.62
C THR A 307 -8.09 -18.68 -3.90
N LEU A 308 -8.49 -17.88 -2.91
CA LEU A 308 -7.59 -17.31 -1.91
C LEU A 308 -7.68 -18.14 -0.62
N SER A 309 -6.57 -18.75 -0.22
CA SER A 309 -6.49 -19.70 0.88
C SER A 309 -5.67 -19.16 2.03
N PHE A 310 -6.20 -19.30 3.25
CA PHE A 310 -5.52 -19.02 4.51
C PHE A 310 -5.27 -20.35 5.22
N GLY A 311 -4.01 -20.81 5.21
CA GLY A 311 -3.65 -22.14 5.69
C GLY A 311 -3.52 -22.26 7.21
N GLU A 312 -3.22 -21.15 7.89
CA GLU A 312 -2.91 -21.13 9.33
C GLU A 312 -3.80 -20.14 10.10
N GLY A 313 -3.30 -18.94 10.38
CA GLY A 313 -4.00 -17.93 11.16
C GLY A 313 -4.69 -16.90 10.29
N LEU A 314 -5.90 -16.51 10.69
CA LEU A 314 -6.57 -15.32 10.21
C LEU A 314 -7.45 -14.76 11.33
N THR A 315 -7.30 -13.49 11.63
CA THR A 315 -8.24 -12.72 12.44
C THR A 315 -8.91 -11.71 11.53
N ASN A 316 -10.22 -11.84 11.33
CA ASN A 316 -10.97 -10.98 10.41
C ASN A 316 -11.98 -10.07 11.13
N TYR A 317 -11.71 -8.77 11.09
CA TYR A 317 -12.61 -7.68 11.51
C TYR A 317 -13.17 -6.89 10.32
N GLY A 318 -12.55 -7.02 9.15
CA GLY A 318 -12.92 -6.31 7.93
C GLY A 318 -13.84 -7.11 7.01
N GLU A 319 -13.71 -6.86 5.71
CA GLU A 319 -14.61 -7.38 4.68
C GLU A 319 -13.99 -8.57 3.94
N LEU A 320 -14.80 -9.59 3.65
CA LEU A 320 -14.49 -10.65 2.69
C LEU A 320 -15.45 -10.50 1.52
N MET A 321 -14.92 -10.24 0.33
CA MET A 321 -15.74 -9.87 -0.84
C MET A 321 -15.29 -10.54 -2.14
N GLY A 322 -16.08 -10.36 -3.19
CA GLY A 322 -15.79 -10.79 -4.56
C GLY A 322 -16.65 -11.97 -5.05
N GLY A 323 -16.25 -12.55 -6.18
CA GLY A 323 -16.96 -13.64 -6.88
C GLY A 323 -16.20 -14.96 -6.95
N GLY A 324 -15.07 -15.04 -6.25
CA GLY A 324 -14.19 -16.20 -6.19
C GLY A 324 -14.44 -17.09 -4.97
N ASN A 325 -13.39 -17.77 -4.56
CA ASN A 325 -13.44 -18.71 -3.45
C ASN A 325 -12.50 -18.28 -2.31
N PHE A 326 -12.99 -18.36 -1.09
CA PHE A 326 -12.17 -18.36 0.12
C PHE A 326 -12.01 -19.78 0.66
N GLN A 327 -10.79 -20.13 1.04
CA GLN A 327 -10.53 -21.28 1.90
C GLN A 327 -9.98 -20.76 3.23
N LEU A 328 -10.78 -20.87 4.30
CA LEU A 328 -10.50 -20.25 5.60
C LEU A 328 -10.02 -21.29 6.63
N PRO A 329 -9.32 -20.87 7.69
CA PRO A 329 -9.00 -21.76 8.80
C PRO A 329 -10.27 -22.25 9.48
N ASN A 330 -10.35 -23.55 9.78
CA ASN A 330 -11.56 -24.17 10.34
C ASN A 330 -12.03 -23.55 11.68
N SER A 331 -11.11 -22.97 12.44
CA SER A 331 -11.39 -22.33 13.73
C SER A 331 -11.81 -20.86 13.61
N LEU A 332 -11.75 -20.27 12.42
CA LEU A 332 -12.10 -18.87 12.21
C LEU A 332 -13.60 -18.67 12.46
N VAL A 333 -13.92 -17.63 13.22
CA VAL A 333 -15.25 -17.07 13.37
C VAL A 333 -15.21 -15.65 12.81
N ILE A 334 -15.99 -15.38 11.77
CA ILE A 334 -16.02 -14.07 11.11
C ILE A 334 -16.83 -13.08 11.93
N GLY A 335 -16.26 -11.88 12.15
CA GLY A 335 -16.91 -10.77 12.82
C GLY A 335 -17.28 -9.58 11.94
N GLY A 336 -16.73 -9.50 10.72
CA GLY A 336 -16.95 -8.40 9.77
C GLY A 336 -17.96 -8.74 8.66
N SER A 337 -17.79 -8.11 7.50
CA SER A 337 -18.74 -8.21 6.38
C SER A 337 -18.40 -9.33 5.40
N ILE A 338 -19.43 -9.94 4.83
CA ILE A 338 -19.37 -10.87 3.71
C ILE A 338 -20.16 -10.24 2.57
N ILE A 339 -19.49 -9.95 1.45
CA ILE A 339 -20.03 -9.15 0.34
C ILE A 339 -19.77 -9.87 -1.00
N PRO A 340 -20.68 -10.74 -1.46
CA PRO A 340 -20.58 -11.29 -2.80
C PRO A 340 -20.65 -10.16 -3.84
N GLU A 341 -19.76 -10.19 -4.83
CA GLU A 341 -19.77 -9.23 -5.93
C GLU A 341 -19.30 -9.91 -7.23
N ALA A 342 -19.65 -9.36 -8.39
CA ALA A 342 -19.06 -9.78 -9.65
C ALA A 342 -17.54 -9.55 -9.59
N GLY A 343 -16.76 -10.62 -9.68
CA GLY A 343 -15.33 -10.67 -9.34
C GLY A 343 -14.35 -9.88 -10.22
N ILE A 344 -14.77 -8.78 -10.86
CA ILE A 344 -13.97 -7.93 -11.74
C ILE A 344 -14.36 -6.44 -11.59
N GLY A 345 -13.92 -5.79 -10.49
CA GLY A 345 -13.85 -4.33 -10.43
C GLY A 345 -14.06 -3.74 -9.05
N LEU A 346 -13.17 -2.83 -8.63
CA LEU A 346 -13.13 -2.09 -7.36
C LEU A 346 -14.30 -1.09 -7.15
N SER A 347 -15.42 -1.26 -7.84
CA SER A 347 -16.56 -0.36 -7.76
C SER A 347 -17.86 -1.15 -7.68
N ARG A 348 -18.59 -0.96 -6.58
CA ARG A 348 -20.03 -1.22 -6.46
C ARG A 348 -20.80 -0.33 -7.43
N SER A 349 -20.63 -0.53 -8.73
CA SER A 349 -21.63 -0.07 -9.69
C SER A 349 -22.82 -1.02 -9.57
N ALA A 350 -24.00 -0.48 -9.29
CA ALA A 350 -25.25 -1.23 -9.27
C ALA A 350 -25.35 -2.12 -10.53
N GLY A 351 -25.58 -3.43 -10.35
CA GLY A 351 -25.51 -4.42 -11.43
C GLY A 351 -24.39 -5.46 -11.33
N ASN A 352 -23.70 -5.58 -10.18
CA ASN A 352 -22.58 -6.51 -10.00
C ASN A 352 -22.94 -7.66 -9.03
N THR A 353 -24.08 -8.32 -9.23
CA THR A 353 -24.38 -9.48 -8.39
C THR A 353 -23.39 -10.62 -8.64
N GLY A 354 -23.04 -11.34 -7.57
CA GLY A 354 -21.96 -12.30 -7.56
C GLY A 354 -22.24 -13.52 -6.71
N THR A 355 -21.36 -14.51 -6.84
CA THR A 355 -21.38 -15.67 -5.96
C THR A 355 -20.05 -15.79 -5.25
N LEU A 356 -20.05 -15.64 -3.93
CA LEU A 356 -18.88 -15.85 -3.10
C LEU A 356 -18.91 -17.25 -2.50
N THR A 357 -17.85 -18.02 -2.72
CA THR A 357 -17.78 -19.41 -2.26
C THR A 357 -16.80 -19.57 -1.10
N PHE A 358 -17.22 -20.24 -0.03
CA PHE A 358 -16.37 -20.70 1.05
C PHE A 358 -16.10 -22.21 0.89
N ILE A 359 -14.85 -22.56 0.58
CA ILE A 359 -14.38 -23.93 0.50
C ILE A 359 -14.11 -24.43 1.93
N GLY A 360 -14.92 -25.39 2.38
CA GLY A 360 -14.88 -25.91 3.73
C GLY A 360 -15.95 -25.30 4.62
N ASN A 361 -15.62 -25.09 5.90
CA ASN A 361 -16.57 -24.62 6.89
C ASN A 361 -16.66 -23.09 6.91
N LEU A 362 -17.84 -22.58 7.27
CA LEU A 362 -18.07 -21.16 7.53
C LEU A 362 -18.68 -20.99 8.93
N ASN A 363 -17.99 -20.27 9.82
CA ASN A 363 -18.55 -19.86 11.11
C ASN A 363 -18.59 -18.33 11.18
N THR A 364 -19.74 -17.78 11.55
CA THR A 364 -19.94 -16.33 11.71
C THR A 364 -20.42 -15.99 13.11
N SER A 365 -20.03 -14.84 13.62
CA SER A 365 -20.46 -14.32 14.93
C SER A 365 -21.70 -13.42 14.80
N PRO A 366 -22.35 -13.05 15.92
CA PRO A 366 -23.47 -12.10 15.90
C PRO A 366 -23.11 -10.70 15.38
N SER A 367 -21.83 -10.33 15.29
CA SER A 367 -21.42 -9.04 14.70
C SER A 367 -21.22 -9.10 13.18
N ALA A 368 -21.25 -10.29 12.58
CA ALA A 368 -21.07 -10.42 11.13
C ALA A 368 -22.22 -9.79 10.36
N ALA A 369 -21.94 -9.33 9.14
CA ALA A 369 -22.94 -8.80 8.22
C ALA A 369 -22.84 -9.49 6.85
N PHE A 370 -23.97 -9.98 6.35
CA PHE A 370 -24.11 -10.42 4.96
C PHE A 370 -24.70 -9.25 4.17
N VAL A 371 -23.91 -8.63 3.30
CA VAL A 371 -24.34 -7.50 2.47
C VAL A 371 -24.60 -8.05 1.08
N LEU A 372 -25.85 -7.97 0.62
CA LEU A 372 -26.33 -8.67 -0.57
C LEU A 372 -27.11 -7.71 -1.47
N ALA A 373 -26.87 -7.75 -2.76
CA ALA A 373 -27.63 -7.08 -3.81
C ALA A 373 -28.63 -8.04 -4.47
N ILE A 374 -29.81 -7.52 -4.76
CA ILE A 374 -30.86 -8.21 -5.50
C ILE A 374 -31.30 -7.27 -6.64
N ASP A 375 -30.87 -7.59 -7.86
CA ASP A 375 -30.97 -6.73 -9.05
C ASP A 375 -32.03 -7.24 -10.05
N ALA A 376 -32.28 -8.55 -10.07
CA ALA A 376 -33.41 -9.18 -10.78
C ALA A 376 -33.78 -10.54 -10.15
N GLU A 377 -34.77 -11.23 -10.73
CA GLU A 377 -35.23 -12.56 -10.25
C GLU A 377 -34.13 -13.63 -10.35
N ASP A 378 -33.24 -13.50 -11.33
CA ASP A 378 -32.11 -14.39 -11.61
C ASP A 378 -30.74 -13.73 -11.40
N ASP A 379 -30.73 -12.45 -10.99
CA ASP A 379 -29.53 -11.62 -10.80
C ASP A 379 -29.50 -11.13 -9.35
N PHE A 380 -28.85 -11.92 -8.48
CA PHE A 380 -28.75 -11.63 -7.05
C PHE A 380 -27.53 -12.31 -6.43
N ASP A 381 -27.05 -11.70 -5.34
CA ASP A 381 -25.90 -12.18 -4.59
C ASP A 381 -26.14 -13.50 -3.89
N LYS A 382 -25.11 -14.35 -3.92
CA LYS A 382 -25.12 -15.67 -3.30
C LYS A 382 -23.86 -15.91 -2.48
N VAL A 383 -24.06 -16.49 -1.31
CA VAL A 383 -23.00 -17.11 -0.51
C VAL A 383 -23.13 -18.63 -0.61
N MET A 384 -22.07 -19.30 -1.05
CA MET A 384 -22.02 -20.77 -1.11
C MET A 384 -21.02 -21.29 -0.09
N VAL A 385 -21.40 -22.29 0.71
CA VAL A 385 -20.51 -22.96 1.68
C VAL A 385 -20.45 -24.44 1.33
N THR A 386 -19.27 -24.96 0.97
CA THR A 386 -19.16 -26.36 0.54
C THR A 386 -19.18 -27.36 1.70
N GLY A 387 -18.78 -26.92 2.89
CA GLY A 387 -18.77 -27.72 4.12
C GLY A 387 -19.91 -27.37 5.08
N THR A 388 -19.59 -27.29 6.36
CA THR A 388 -20.55 -26.99 7.43
C THR A 388 -20.65 -25.49 7.68
N ALA A 389 -21.88 -24.98 7.74
CA ALA A 389 -22.17 -23.59 8.06
C ALA A 389 -22.78 -23.44 9.47
N ASN A 390 -22.20 -22.55 10.26
CA ASN A 390 -22.74 -22.03 11.52
C ASN A 390 -22.95 -20.53 11.37
N LEU A 391 -24.21 -20.13 11.13
CA LEU A 391 -24.56 -18.78 10.69
C LEU A 391 -25.16 -17.96 11.84
N SER A 392 -24.73 -16.70 11.93
CA SER A 392 -25.19 -15.67 12.85
C SER A 392 -24.79 -14.30 12.28
N GLY A 393 -25.41 -13.23 12.75
CA GLY A 393 -25.15 -11.88 12.28
C GLY A 393 -26.40 -11.24 11.66
N LEU A 394 -26.19 -10.17 10.91
CA LEU A 394 -27.21 -9.40 10.23
C LEU A 394 -27.22 -9.74 8.73
N ILE A 395 -28.39 -9.61 8.11
CA ILE A 395 -28.53 -9.63 6.66
C ILE A 395 -28.92 -8.21 6.26
N VAL A 396 -28.17 -7.63 5.32
CA VAL A 396 -28.42 -6.33 4.71
C VAL A 396 -28.67 -6.58 3.24
N VAL A 397 -29.85 -6.21 2.74
CA VAL A 397 -30.23 -6.43 1.34
C VAL A 397 -30.45 -5.09 0.65
N ASP A 398 -29.67 -4.85 -0.40
CA ASP A 398 -29.87 -3.76 -1.34
C ASP A 398 -30.78 -4.24 -2.49
N LEU A 399 -32.06 -3.86 -2.43
CA LEU A 399 -33.06 -4.16 -3.47
C LEU A 399 -33.01 -3.10 -4.56
N ASN A 400 -32.41 -3.42 -5.71
CA ASN A 400 -32.37 -2.52 -6.87
C ASN A 400 -33.51 -2.77 -7.87
N TYR A 401 -34.37 -3.75 -7.58
CA TYR A 401 -35.60 -3.98 -8.33
C TYR A 401 -36.79 -4.28 -7.42
N LEU A 402 -38.00 -4.18 -7.99
CA LEU A 402 -39.24 -4.51 -7.29
C LEU A 402 -39.59 -6.00 -7.52
N PRO A 403 -39.40 -6.89 -6.53
CA PRO A 403 -39.79 -8.29 -6.66
C PRO A 403 -41.32 -8.46 -6.72
N ALA A 404 -41.75 -9.60 -7.28
CA ALA A 404 -43.13 -10.05 -7.14
C ALA A 404 -43.47 -10.31 -5.65
N ASN A 405 -44.76 -10.24 -5.30
CA ASN A 405 -45.27 -10.32 -3.92
C ASN A 405 -44.95 -11.63 -3.16
N ASP A 406 -44.31 -12.58 -3.82
CA ASP A 406 -43.97 -13.91 -3.35
C ASP A 406 -42.63 -14.40 -3.92
N ALA A 407 -41.77 -13.49 -4.41
CA ALA A 407 -40.45 -13.84 -4.90
C ALA A 407 -39.62 -14.51 -3.80
N ILE A 408 -38.86 -15.54 -4.18
CA ILE A 408 -38.02 -16.33 -3.28
C ILE A 408 -36.59 -16.29 -3.83
N PHE A 409 -35.65 -15.90 -2.97
CA PHE A 409 -34.23 -15.83 -3.30
C PHE A 409 -33.44 -16.76 -2.38
N GLU A 410 -32.68 -17.68 -2.97
CA GLU A 410 -31.74 -18.53 -2.23
C GLU A 410 -30.38 -17.82 -2.13
N ILE A 411 -30.27 -16.91 -1.15
CA ILE A 411 -29.08 -16.07 -0.96
C ILE A 411 -27.91 -16.80 -0.28
N ILE A 412 -28.17 -17.93 0.40
CA ILE A 412 -27.15 -18.73 1.08
C ILE A 412 -27.43 -20.21 0.81
N SER A 413 -26.45 -20.92 0.27
CA SER A 413 -26.47 -22.38 0.10
C SER A 413 -25.32 -23.02 0.89
N THR A 414 -25.56 -24.19 1.49
CA THR A 414 -24.59 -24.84 2.36
C THR A 414 -24.60 -26.36 2.15
N GLY A 415 -23.43 -27.01 2.20
CA GLY A 415 -23.33 -28.46 2.18
C GLY A 415 -23.96 -29.10 3.41
N THR A 416 -23.79 -28.50 4.58
CA THR A 416 -24.49 -28.87 5.82
C THR A 416 -24.74 -27.63 6.68
N LEU A 417 -25.98 -27.42 7.12
CA LEU A 417 -26.33 -26.34 8.04
C LEU A 417 -26.30 -26.86 9.49
N ALA A 418 -25.29 -26.49 10.27
CA ALA A 418 -25.20 -26.87 11.67
C ALA A 418 -26.07 -25.98 12.57
N SER A 419 -26.13 -24.68 12.28
CA SER A 419 -27.00 -23.73 12.97
C SER A 419 -27.28 -22.51 12.12
N ASN A 420 -28.47 -21.94 12.33
CA ASN A 420 -28.90 -20.70 11.69
C ASN A 420 -29.50 -19.77 12.76
N ASN A 421 -28.74 -18.76 13.14
CA ASN A 421 -29.13 -17.69 14.06
C ASN A 421 -29.25 -16.34 13.32
N LEU A 422 -29.51 -16.37 12.01
CA LEU A 422 -29.79 -15.18 11.21
C LEU A 422 -31.20 -14.63 11.55
N PRO A 423 -31.45 -13.33 11.32
CA PRO A 423 -32.74 -12.73 11.61
C PRO A 423 -33.87 -13.36 10.79
N SER A 424 -35.06 -13.46 11.38
CA SER A 424 -36.26 -13.95 10.68
C SER A 424 -36.91 -12.90 9.77
N GLN A 425 -36.47 -11.65 9.87
CA GLN A 425 -36.93 -10.51 9.05
C GLN A 425 -35.73 -9.65 8.68
N VAL A 426 -35.63 -9.34 7.40
CA VAL A 426 -34.74 -8.30 6.86
C VAL A 426 -35.59 -7.04 6.68
N VAL A 427 -35.08 -5.89 7.11
CA VAL A 427 -35.80 -4.60 7.04
C VAL A 427 -35.27 -3.77 5.90
#